data_AF-A0A8S9W669-F1
#
_entry.id   AF-A0A8S9W669-F1
#
_cell.length_a   1.000
_cell.length_b   1.000
_cell.length_c   1.000
_cell.angle_alpha   90.00
_cell.angle_beta   90.00
_cell.angle_gamma   90.00
#
_symmetry.space_group_name_H-M   'P 1'
#
loop_
_entity.id
_entity.type
_entity.pdbx_description
1 polymer ?
#
loop_
_entity_poly.entity_id
_entity_poly.type
_entity_poly.pdbx_seq_one_letter_code
_entity_poly.pdbx_strand_id
1 'polypeptide(L)'
;FDDLRSYEYDFKVGKKIVNNIAKKMLQNGLPSGVDMLNINIPRHATPDTDIQVTRLARKIFRTSVQERHDPRGRPYYWIDGDLIHDAEEGTDVHAVMKCGHISVTPLTLDSTALVDFKTIEDLF
;
A
#
# COMPACT_ATOMS: atom_id res chain seq x y z
N PHE A 1 -22.15 1.17 -4.41
CA PHE A 1 -21.16 0.21 -3.88
C PHE A 1 -21.36 -1.09 -4.62
N ASP A 2 -20.37 -1.53 -5.39
CA ASP A 2 -20.49 -2.75 -6.17
C ASP A 2 -20.67 -3.96 -5.26
N ASP A 3 -21.56 -4.89 -5.64
CA ASP A 3 -21.77 -6.14 -4.91
C ASP A 3 -20.53 -7.04 -5.04
N LEU A 4 -19.73 -7.14 -3.98
CA LEU A 4 -18.50 -7.93 -3.92
C LEU A 4 -18.70 -9.42 -4.21
N ARG A 5 -19.95 -9.93 -4.19
CA ARG A 5 -20.26 -11.34 -4.43
C ARG A 5 -20.27 -11.74 -5.92
N SER A 6 -20.26 -10.78 -6.84
CA SER A 6 -20.21 -11.05 -8.29
C SER A 6 -18.79 -11.01 -8.88
N TYR A 7 -17.77 -10.75 -8.05
CA TYR A 7 -16.39 -10.65 -8.49
C TYR A 7 -15.68 -12.00 -8.37
N GLU A 8 -15.48 -12.70 -9.50
CA GLU A 8 -14.44 -13.73 -9.57
C GLU A 8 -13.07 -13.06 -9.52
N TYR A 9 -12.39 -13.17 -8.38
CA TYR A 9 -11.03 -12.72 -8.22
C TYR A 9 -10.05 -13.74 -8.80
N ASP A 10 -9.37 -13.38 -9.90
CA ASP A 10 -8.27 -14.19 -10.45
C ASP A 10 -6.94 -13.84 -9.77
N PHE A 11 -6.49 -14.69 -8.85
CA PHE A 11 -5.21 -14.54 -8.17
C PHE A 11 -4.04 -15.23 -8.86
N LYS A 12 -4.19 -15.79 -10.08
CA LYS A 12 -3.12 -16.53 -10.77
C LYS A 12 -1.86 -15.69 -10.96
N VAL A 13 -2.03 -14.44 -11.42
CA VAL A 13 -0.93 -13.49 -11.64
C VAL A 13 -0.25 -13.17 -10.31
N GLY A 14 -1.03 -12.84 -9.28
CA GLY A 14 -0.52 -12.55 -7.95
C GLY A 14 0.27 -13.72 -7.34
N LYS A 15 -0.27 -14.95 -7.44
CA LYS A 15 0.43 -16.17 -7.00
C LYS A 15 1.77 -16.35 -7.70
N LYS A 16 1.83 -16.15 -9.02
CA LYS A 16 3.06 -16.30 -9.81
C LYS A 16 4.13 -15.28 -9.38
N ILE A 17 3.75 -14.01 -9.27
CA ILE A 17 4.66 -12.92 -8.90
C ILE A 17 5.18 -13.10 -7.47
N VAL A 18 4.28 -13.27 -6.51
CA VAL A 18 4.65 -13.41 -5.10
C VAL A 18 5.50 -14.66 -4.86
N ASN A 19 5.18 -15.79 -5.51
CA ASN A 19 6.00 -17.00 -5.38
C ASN A 19 7.43 -16.79 -5.90
N ASN A 20 7.58 -16.11 -7.04
CA ASN A 20 8.89 -15.80 -7.60
C ASN A 20 9.71 -14.89 -6.67
N ILE A 21 9.10 -13.81 -6.16
CA ILE A 21 9.76 -12.87 -5.25
C ILE A 21 10.13 -13.58 -3.94
N ALA A 22 9.20 -14.31 -3.32
CA ALA A 22 9.44 -15.03 -2.08
C ALA A 22 10.56 -16.07 -2.21
N LYS A 23 10.62 -16.82 -3.32
CA LYS A 23 11.73 -17.76 -3.58
C LYS A 23 13.08 -17.05 -3.60
N LYS A 24 13.17 -15.92 -4.31
CA LYS A 24 14.41 -15.12 -4.37
C LYS A 24 14.78 -14.55 -3.01
N MET A 25 13.81 -14.09 -2.21
CA MET A 25 14.03 -13.61 -0.84
C MET A 25 14.53 -14.73 0.07
N LEU A 26 13.95 -15.92 0.01
CA LEU A 26 14.38 -17.07 0.83
C LEU A 26 15.78 -17.56 0.46
N GLN A 27 16.19 -17.41 -0.81
CA GLN A 27 17.51 -17.81 -1.29
C GLN A 27 18.60 -16.78 -0.97
N ASN A 28 18.31 -15.49 -1.13
CA ASN A 28 19.31 -14.43 -1.08
C ASN A 28 19.24 -13.58 0.20
N GLY A 29 18.19 -13.72 1.00
CA GLY A 29 17.84 -12.77 2.05
C GLY A 29 17.28 -11.46 1.51
N LEU A 30 16.97 -10.54 2.42
CA LEU A 30 16.68 -9.14 2.10
C LEU A 30 17.94 -8.29 2.23
N PRO A 31 18.06 -7.18 1.47
CA PRO A 31 19.14 -6.21 1.67
C PRO A 31 19.15 -5.67 3.10
N SER A 32 20.33 -5.27 3.58
CA SER A 32 20.47 -4.61 4.89
C SER A 32 19.57 -3.37 4.98
N GLY A 33 18.84 -3.23 6.09
CA GLY A 33 17.87 -2.13 6.29
C GLY A 33 16.50 -2.37 5.66
N VAL A 34 16.23 -3.56 5.11
CA VAL A 34 14.89 -3.95 4.62
C VAL A 34 14.39 -5.15 5.41
N ASP A 35 13.29 -4.97 6.14
CA ASP A 35 12.69 -6.01 6.99
C ASP A 35 11.54 -6.74 6.28
N MET A 36 10.86 -6.07 5.35
CA MET A 36 9.78 -6.65 4.56
C MET A 36 9.60 -5.96 3.21
N LEU A 37 8.88 -6.63 2.30
CA LEU A 37 8.39 -6.03 1.06
C LEU A 37 6.87 -5.91 1.10
N ASN A 38 6.35 -4.70 0.91
CA ASN A 38 4.95 -4.48 0.60
C ASN A 38 4.75 -4.56 -0.92
N ILE A 39 3.81 -5.39 -1.37
CA ILE A 39 3.57 -5.64 -2.80
C ILE A 39 2.10 -5.41 -3.10
N ASN A 40 1.80 -4.45 -3.99
CA ASN A 40 0.44 -4.24 -4.50
C ASN A 40 0.36 -4.65 -5.97
N ILE A 41 -0.64 -5.45 -6.31
CA ILE A 41 -0.85 -6.03 -7.64
C ILE A 41 -2.17 -5.48 -8.19
N PRO A 42 -2.13 -4.64 -9.24
CA PRO A 42 -3.34 -4.15 -9.88
C PRO A 42 -4.23 -5.29 -10.38
N ARG A 43 -5.55 -5.07 -10.36
CA ARG A 43 -6.53 -6.07 -10.81
C ARG A 43 -6.29 -6.57 -12.23
N HIS A 44 -5.81 -5.68 -13.11
CA HIS A 44 -5.58 -5.97 -14.53
C HIS A 44 -4.13 -6.39 -14.83
N ALA A 45 -3.33 -6.66 -13.81
CA ALA A 45 -1.96 -7.11 -14.00
C ALA A 45 -1.91 -8.43 -14.77
N THR A 46 -0.94 -8.54 -15.66
CA THR A 46 -0.57 -9.76 -16.38
C THR A 46 0.81 -10.22 -15.89
N PRO A 47 1.29 -11.41 -16.29
CA PRO A 47 2.66 -11.82 -15.99
C PRO A 47 3.75 -10.91 -16.54
N ASP A 48 3.43 -10.05 -17.51
CA ASP A 48 4.34 -9.12 -18.18
C ASP A 48 4.14 -7.67 -17.71
N THR A 49 3.25 -7.43 -16.74
CA THR A 49 3.08 -6.10 -16.13
C THR A 49 4.37 -5.68 -15.44
N ASP A 50 4.79 -4.45 -15.70
CA ASP A 50 6.00 -3.89 -15.13
C ASP A 50 5.96 -3.88 -13.60
N ILE A 51 7.09 -4.24 -13.00
CA ILE A 51 7.33 -4.15 -11.56
C ILE A 51 8.13 -2.88 -11.30
N GLN A 52 7.56 -1.98 -10.50
CA GLN A 52 8.20 -0.74 -10.09
C GLN A 52 8.57 -0.80 -8.62
N VAL A 53 9.85 -0.51 -8.31
CA VAL A 53 10.26 -0.27 -6.92
C VAL A 53 9.75 1.10 -6.50
N THR A 54 9.05 1.16 -5.37
CA THR A 54 8.33 2.35 -4.93
C THR A 54 8.66 2.72 -3.49
N ARG A 55 8.28 3.94 -3.11
CA ARG A 55 8.19 4.36 -1.70
C ARG A 55 6.74 4.29 -1.22
N LEU A 56 6.55 4.20 0.09
CA LEU A 56 5.23 4.20 0.70
C LEU A 56 4.55 5.57 0.53
N ALA A 57 3.34 5.60 -0.03
CA ALA A 57 2.55 6.83 -0.07
C ALA A 57 2.19 7.30 1.35
N ARG A 58 2.28 8.62 1.59
CA ARG A 58 2.01 9.21 2.92
C ARG A 58 0.53 9.17 3.31
N LYS A 59 -0.39 9.26 2.34
CA LYS A 59 -1.84 9.25 2.58
C LYS A 59 -2.59 8.84 1.32
N ILE A 60 -3.61 8.01 1.48
CA ILE A 60 -4.42 7.47 0.37
C ILE A 60 -5.91 7.81 0.45
N PHE A 61 -6.41 8.20 1.62
CA PHE A 61 -7.81 8.56 1.84
C PHE A 61 -7.91 9.86 2.64
N ARG A 62 -8.91 10.69 2.34
CA ARG A 62 -9.38 11.76 3.23
C ARG A 62 -10.44 11.18 4.17
N THR A 63 -10.07 10.92 5.42
CA THR A 63 -10.96 10.38 6.43
C THR A 63 -12.18 11.28 6.65
N SER A 64 -13.36 10.68 6.57
CA SER A 64 -14.67 11.24 6.88
C SER A 64 -15.33 10.37 7.94
N VAL A 65 -15.98 10.98 8.92
CA VAL A 65 -16.70 10.26 9.98
C VAL A 65 -18.16 10.68 9.93
N GLN A 66 -19.05 9.72 9.67
CA GLN A 66 -20.49 9.93 9.66
C GLN A 66 -21.12 9.32 10.90
N GLU A 67 -21.74 10.16 11.73
CA GLU A 67 -22.59 9.69 12.82
C GLU A 67 -23.95 9.25 12.28
N ARG A 68 -24.43 8.10 12.76
CA ARG A 68 -25.74 7.53 12.45
C ARG A 68 -26.36 7.01 13.73
N HIS A 69 -27.67 6.76 13.72
CA HIS A 69 -28.40 6.22 14.87
C HIS A 69 -28.98 4.85 14.55
N ASP A 70 -28.79 3.89 15.46
CA ASP A 70 -29.41 2.57 15.34
C ASP A 70 -30.94 2.66 15.56
N PRO A 71 -31.72 1.59 15.30
CA PRO A 71 -33.17 1.62 15.51
C PRO A 71 -33.61 1.86 16.96
N ARG A 72 -32.69 1.82 17.94
CA ARG A 72 -32.93 2.12 19.36
C ARG A 72 -32.44 3.52 19.75
N GLY A 73 -32.04 4.34 18.79
CA GLY A 73 -31.58 5.71 19.00
C GLY A 73 -30.16 5.81 19.55
N ARG A 74 -29.34 4.76 19.49
CA ARG A 74 -27.94 4.84 19.94
C ARG A 74 -27.03 5.28 18.79
N PRO A 75 -26.10 6.22 19.03
CA PRO A 75 -25.19 6.68 18.00
C PRO A 75 -24.18 5.58 17.63
N TYR A 76 -23.83 5.52 16.35
CA TYR A 76 -22.74 4.72 15.81
C TYR A 76 -22.06 5.49 14.68
N TYR A 77 -20.77 5.21 14.45
CA TYR A 77 -19.93 6.01 13.55
C TYR A 77 -19.44 5.16 12.38
N TRP A 78 -19.64 5.65 11.16
CA TRP A 78 -19.02 5.11 9.97
C TRP A 78 -17.78 5.93 9.62
N ILE A 79 -16.64 5.25 9.57
CA ILE A 79 -15.42 5.82 9.01
C ILE A 79 -15.43 5.50 7.52
N ASP A 80 -15.42 6.54 6.71
CA ASP A 80 -15.34 6.47 5.26
C ASP A 80 -14.25 7.45 4.78
N GLY A 81 -14.02 7.55 3.48
CA GLY A 81 -13.15 8.58 2.95
C GLY A 81 -12.96 8.51 1.45
N ASP A 82 -12.80 9.69 0.84
CA ASP A 82 -12.49 9.78 -0.58
C ASP A 82 -11.03 9.42 -0.83
N LEU A 83 -10.78 8.68 -1.92
CA LEU A 83 -9.43 8.42 -2.40
C LEU A 83 -8.73 9.75 -2.74
N ILE A 84 -7.50 9.89 -2.27
CA ILE A 84 -6.63 10.97 -2.72
C ILE A 84 -6.10 10.57 -4.09
N HIS A 85 -6.53 11.30 -5.12
CA HIS A 85 -6.13 11.04 -6.50
C HIS A 85 -4.77 11.65 -6.89
N ASP A 86 -4.23 12.53 -6.06
CA ASP A 86 -2.91 13.13 -6.20
C ASP A 86 -1.86 12.21 -5.59
N ALA A 87 -1.60 11.11 -6.29
CA ALA A 87 -0.60 10.13 -5.89
C ALA A 87 0.77 10.64 -6.37
N GLU A 88 1.64 10.95 -5.42
CA GLU A 88 2.99 11.45 -5.72
C GLU A 88 3.78 10.43 -6.54
N GLU A 89 4.51 10.90 -7.56
CA GLU A 89 5.26 10.03 -8.46
C GLU A 89 6.29 9.16 -7.70
N GLY A 90 6.38 7.90 -8.09
CA GLY A 90 7.25 6.90 -7.45
C GLY A 90 6.68 6.29 -6.16
N THR A 91 5.48 6.67 -5.73
CA THR A 91 4.77 5.97 -4.65
C THR A 91 4.11 4.68 -5.14
N ASP A 92 3.86 3.75 -4.21
CA ASP A 92 3.11 2.52 -4.45
C ASP A 92 1.72 2.77 -5.05
N VAL A 93 1.04 3.81 -4.55
CA VAL A 93 -0.29 4.21 -5.02
C VAL A 93 -0.21 4.78 -6.44
N HIS A 94 0.80 5.60 -6.75
CA HIS A 94 1.00 6.11 -8.10
C HIS A 94 1.24 4.95 -9.08
N ALA A 95 2.15 4.03 -8.75
CA ALA A 95 2.46 2.87 -9.59
C ALA A 95 1.21 2.05 -9.89
N VAL A 96 0.38 1.76 -8.88
CA VAL A 96 -0.83 0.94 -9.05
C VAL A 96 -1.97 1.70 -9.74
N MET A 97 -2.31 2.89 -9.26
CA MET A 97 -3.53 3.61 -9.66
C MET A 97 -3.35 4.46 -10.92
N LYS A 98 -2.13 4.91 -11.23
CA LYS A 98 -1.84 5.77 -12.39
C LYS A 98 -1.12 5.02 -13.50
N CYS A 99 -0.17 4.16 -13.16
CA CYS A 99 0.62 3.43 -14.16
C CYS A 99 0.07 2.02 -14.46
N GLY A 100 -0.73 1.44 -13.56
CA GLY A 100 -1.15 0.03 -13.69
C GLY A 100 0.00 -0.96 -13.50
N HIS A 101 1.09 -0.52 -12.85
CA HIS A 101 2.25 -1.35 -12.54
C HIS A 101 2.08 -2.08 -11.22
N ILE A 102 2.81 -3.19 -11.06
CA ILE A 102 2.97 -3.85 -9.75
C ILE A 102 3.94 -3.01 -8.92
N SER A 103 3.54 -2.60 -7.73
CA SER A 103 4.43 -1.88 -6.81
C SER A 103 5.13 -2.85 -5.87
N VAL A 104 6.42 -2.61 -5.63
CA VAL A 104 7.21 -3.29 -4.60
C VAL A 104 7.88 -2.22 -3.75
N THR A 105 7.43 -2.07 -2.51
CA THR A 105 7.95 -1.08 -1.56
C THR A 105 8.77 -1.80 -0.49
N PRO A 106 10.11 -1.61 -0.43
CA PRO A 106 10.90 -2.07 0.69
C PRO A 106 10.55 -1.27 1.95
N LEU A 107 10.28 -1.96 3.05
CA LEU A 107 9.95 -1.36 4.34
C LEU A 107 10.91 -1.86 5.42
N THR A 108 11.13 -1.00 6.41
CA THR A 108 11.78 -1.35 7.67
C THR A 108 10.80 -1.23 8.82
N LEU A 109 11.04 -2.01 9.89
CA LEU A 109 10.35 -1.90 11.17
C LEU A 109 10.91 -0.74 12.01
N ASP A 110 12.14 -0.29 11.75
CA ASP A 110 12.70 0.87 12.42
C ASP A 110 11.93 2.13 12.01
N SER A 111 11.16 2.65 12.97
CA SER A 111 10.34 3.85 12.79
C SER A 111 11.09 5.14 13.18
N THR A 112 12.39 5.03 13.46
CA THR A 112 13.27 6.20 13.66
C THR A 112 13.37 6.95 12.34
N ALA A 113 13.03 8.24 12.33
CA ALA A 113 13.10 9.05 11.13
C ALA A 113 14.54 9.12 10.61
N LEU A 114 14.73 8.91 9.30
CA LEU A 114 16.01 9.06 8.62
C LEU A 114 16.33 10.54 8.42
N VAL A 115 16.65 11.23 9.52
CA VAL A 115 17.00 12.65 9.56
C VAL A 115 18.35 12.82 10.25
N ASP A 116 19.01 13.95 10.00
CA ASP A 116 20.18 14.35 10.79
C ASP A 116 19.72 14.71 12.21
N PHE A 117 20.20 13.99 13.22
CA PHE A 117 19.80 14.21 14.62
C PHE A 117 20.16 15.60 15.11
N LYS A 118 21.16 16.25 14.51
CA LYS A 118 21.49 17.64 14.82
C LYS A 118 20.31 18.58 14.54
N THR A 119 19.51 18.31 13.50
CA THR A 119 18.32 19.12 13.20
C THR A 119 17.22 18.98 14.27
N ILE A 120 17.24 17.87 15.02
CA ILE A 120 16.35 17.66 16.16
C ILE A 120 16.94 18.30 17.40
N GLU A 121 18.26 18.18 17.61
CA GLU A 121 18.98 18.85 18.70
C GLU A 121 18.83 20.37 18.64
N ASP A 122 18.88 20.98 17.44
CA ASP A 122 18.72 22.42 17.25
C ASP A 122 17.31 22.95 17.63
N LEU A 123 16.35 22.08 17.97
CA LEU A 123 15.01 22.45 18.46
C LEU A 123 14.97 22.76 19.96
N PHE A 124 16.02 22.44 20.72
CA PHE A 124 16.10 22.65 22.18
C PHE A 124 17.50 23.08 22.63
#